data_AF-A0A5C9AHB7-F1
#
_entry.id   AF-A0A5C9AHB7-F1
#
_cell.length_a   1.000
_cell.length_b   1.000
_cell.length_c   1.000
_cell.angle_alpha   90.00
_cell.angle_beta   90.00
_cell.angle_gamma   90.00
#
_symmetry.space_group_name_H-M   'P 1'
#
loop_
_entity.id
_entity.type
_entity.pdbx_description
1 polymer ?
#
loop_
_entity_poly.entity_id
_entity_poly.type
_entity_poly.pdbx_seq_one_letter_code
_entity_poly.pdbx_strand_id
1 'polypeptide(L)'
;MNELINGNAIKMTSIEIAELVGKRHDNVKRTIETLAKNGVIRLPQIEDCGRINGLGLNQSFCVYVFEGEQGKRDSIVVVAQLSPEFTARLV
;
A
#
# COMPACT_ATOMS: atom_id res chain seq x y z
N MET A 1 -0.26 -28.79 3.22
CA MET A 1 -1.21 -27.95 2.45
C MET A 1 -1.37 -26.66 3.25
N ASN A 2 -0.92 -25.48 2.85
CA ASN A 2 -0.75 -24.94 1.51
C ASN A 2 0.38 -23.88 1.55
N GLU A 3 1.31 -23.96 0.60
CA GLU A 3 2.29 -22.94 0.17
C GLU A 3 2.65 -21.77 1.11
N LEU A 4 3.61 -22.03 2.00
CA LEU A 4 4.44 -21.03 2.69
C LEU A 4 5.55 -20.45 1.79
N ILE A 5 5.41 -20.52 0.46
CA ILE A 5 6.45 -20.14 -0.50
C ILE A 5 5.80 -19.49 -1.73
N ASN A 6 5.26 -18.28 -1.57
CA ASN A 6 5.17 -17.35 -2.69
C ASN A 6 6.31 -16.34 -2.55
N GLY A 7 7.54 -16.85 -2.65
CA GLY A 7 8.73 -16.02 -2.77
C GLY A 7 8.68 -15.25 -4.10
N ASN A 8 8.88 -13.94 -4.03
CA ASN A 8 9.08 -13.01 -5.16
C ASN A 8 7.89 -12.48 -5.95
N ALA A 9 6.64 -12.69 -5.55
CA ALA A 9 5.62 -11.69 -5.89
C ALA A 9 5.78 -10.53 -4.90
N ILE A 10 6.70 -9.60 -5.19
CA ILE A 10 6.81 -8.36 -4.41
C ILE A 10 5.59 -7.52 -4.73
N LYS A 11 4.48 -7.86 -4.07
CA LYS A 11 3.19 -7.20 -4.18
C LYS A 11 2.85 -6.66 -2.80
N MET A 12 2.60 -5.36 -2.72
CA MET A 12 2.13 -4.72 -1.51
C MET A 12 0.96 -3.82 -1.87
N THR A 13 -0.10 -3.87 -1.08
CA THR A 13 -1.27 -3.03 -1.29
C THR A 13 -1.27 -1.83 -0.35
N SER A 14 -1.93 -0.75 -0.77
CA SER A 14 -2.17 0.42 0.09
C SER A 14 -2.99 0.12 1.35
N ILE A 15 -3.66 -1.04 1.45
CA ILE A 15 -4.30 -1.51 2.68
C ILE A 15 -3.25 -2.10 3.62
N GLU A 16 -2.38 -3.00 3.12
CA GLU A 16 -1.30 -3.56 3.93
C GLU A 16 -0.36 -2.47 4.46
N ILE A 17 -0.08 -1.44 3.64
CA ILE A 17 0.67 -0.25 4.08
C ILE A 17 -0.06 0.45 5.23
N ALA A 18 -1.37 0.64 5.11
CA ALA A 18 -2.19 1.29 6.13
C ALA A 18 -2.20 0.52 7.46
N GLU A 19 -2.30 -0.81 7.38
CA GLU A 19 -2.19 -1.70 8.54
C GLU A 19 -0.79 -1.64 9.17
N LEU A 20 0.26 -1.65 8.34
CA LEU A 20 1.66 -1.59 8.79
C LEU A 20 1.99 -0.26 9.49
N VAL A 21 1.51 0.87 8.98
CA VAL A 21 1.72 2.19 9.61
C VAL A 21 0.68 2.52 10.67
N GLY A 22 -0.34 1.68 10.87
CA GLY A 22 -1.45 1.94 11.78
C GLY A 22 -2.24 3.22 11.44
N LYS A 23 -2.33 3.58 10.15
CA LYS A 23 -3.03 4.77 9.67
C LYS A 23 -4.27 4.37 8.89
N ARG A 24 -5.23 5.30 8.78
CA ARG A 24 -6.38 5.13 7.89
C ARG A 24 -5.95 5.04 6.43
N HIS A 25 -6.55 4.12 5.70
CA HIS A 25 -6.30 3.90 4.27
C HIS A 25 -6.47 5.15 3.40
N ASP A 26 -7.46 6.02 3.71
CA ASP A 26 -7.65 7.29 3.02
C ASP A 26 -6.41 8.21 3.08
N ASN A 27 -5.71 8.23 4.22
CA ASN A 27 -4.48 9.01 4.36
C ASN A 27 -3.34 8.42 3.52
N VAL A 28 -3.28 7.09 3.43
CA VAL A 28 -2.29 6.39 2.60
C VAL A 28 -2.49 6.73 1.12
N LYS A 29 -3.73 6.66 0.62
CA LYS A 29 -4.06 7.05 -0.77
C LYS A 29 -3.61 8.47 -1.08
N ARG A 30 -3.99 9.43 -0.24
CA ARG A 30 -3.63 10.84 -0.42
C ARG A 30 -2.11 11.05 -0.47
N THR A 31 -1.36 10.34 0.38
CA THR A 31 0.10 10.39 0.37
C THR A 31 0.68 9.81 -0.91
N ILE A 32 0.18 8.68 -1.40
CA ILE A 32 0.60 8.07 -2.67
C ILE A 32 0.37 9.05 -3.83
N GLU A 33 -0.82 9.65 -3.92
CA GLU A 33 -1.13 10.64 -4.96
C GLU A 33 -0.22 11.87 -4.89
N THR A 34 0.08 12.34 -3.67
CA THR A 34 0.97 13.49 -3.44
C THR A 34 2.41 13.16 -3.85
N LEU A 35 2.93 12.00 -3.46
CA LEU A 35 4.28 11.55 -3.80
C LEU A 35 4.43 11.31 -5.31
N ALA A 36 3.40 10.75 -5.96
CA ALA A 36 3.38 10.57 -7.40
C ALA A 36 3.35 11.92 -8.13
N LYS A 37 2.54 12.88 -7.66
CA LYS A 37 2.48 14.25 -8.20
C LYS A 37 3.80 14.99 -8.06
N ASN A 38 4.50 14.77 -6.96
CA ASN A 38 5.82 15.36 -6.69
C ASN A 38 6.96 14.64 -7.46
N GLY A 39 6.66 13.55 -8.18
CA GLY A 39 7.66 12.76 -8.92
C GLY A 39 8.58 11.93 -8.03
N VAL A 40 8.23 11.74 -6.75
CA VAL A 40 9.02 10.95 -5.80
C VAL A 40 8.85 9.45 -6.04
N ILE A 41 7.63 9.02 -6.37
CA ILE A 41 7.29 7.64 -6.73
C ILE A 41 6.59 7.61 -8.09
N ARG A 42 6.59 6.45 -8.75
CA ARG A 42 5.72 6.24 -9.91
C ARG A 42 4.30 5.97 -9.43
N LEU A 43 3.29 6.51 -10.13
CA LEU A 43 1.90 6.23 -9.80
C LEU A 43 1.65 4.70 -9.93
N PRO A 44 1.31 4.01 -8.84
CA PRO A 44 1.05 2.57 -8.86
C PRO A 44 -0.27 2.24 -9.56
N GLN A 45 -0.44 0.98 -9.94
CA GLN A 45 -1.68 0.50 -10.55
C GLN A 45 -2.82 0.57 -9.53
N ILE A 46 -4.02 0.90 -10.00
CA ILE A 46 -5.25 0.88 -9.20
C ILE A 46 -5.99 -0.41 -9.53
N GLU A 47 -6.34 -1.19 -8.50
CA GLU A 47 -7.22 -2.35 -8.61
C GLU A 47 -8.51 -2.11 -7.81
N ASP A 48 -9.66 -2.56 -8.32
CA ASP A 48 -10.91 -2.53 -7.57
C ASP A 48 -11.00 -3.77 -6.69
N CYS A 49 -11.13 -3.56 -5.38
CA CYS A 49 -11.36 -4.63 -4.42
C CYS A 49 -12.81 -4.57 -3.95
N GLY A 50 -13.58 -5.59 -4.33
CA GLY A 50 -14.91 -5.83 -3.76
C GLY A 50 -14.79 -6.42 -2.37
N ARG A 51 -15.31 -5.73 -1.35
CA ARG A 51 -15.51 -6.27 0.00
C ARG A 51 -16.99 -6.31 0.33
N ILE A 52 -17.42 -7.42 0.91
CA ILE A 52 -18.75 -7.52 1.49
C ILE A 52 -18.69 -6.82 2.85
N ASN A 53 -19.42 -5.73 3.02
CA ASN A 53 -19.50 -5.03 4.30
C ASN A 53 -20.30 -5.87 5.32
N GLY A 54 -20.23 -5.54 6.62
CA GLY A 54 -20.95 -6.27 7.69
C GLY A 54 -22.48 -6.31 7.58
N LEU A 55 -23.05 -5.62 6.58
CA LEU A 55 -24.47 -5.61 6.22
C LEU A 55 -24.78 -6.48 4.97
N GLY A 56 -23.82 -7.25 4.46
CA GLY A 56 -24.01 -8.09 3.27
C GLY A 56 -24.04 -7.33 1.93
N LEU A 57 -23.71 -6.03 1.94
CA LEU A 57 -23.65 -5.20 0.74
C LEU A 57 -22.24 -5.21 0.14
N ASN A 58 -22.15 -5.34 -1.19
CA ASN A 58 -20.89 -5.18 -1.92
C ASN A 58 -20.45 -3.71 -1.88
N GLN A 59 -19.33 -3.43 -1.22
CA GLN A 59 -18.58 -2.20 -1.37
C GLN A 59 -17.37 -2.47 -2.26
N SER A 60 -17.35 -1.84 -3.42
CA SER A 60 -16.14 -1.70 -4.22
C SER A 60 -15.32 -0.55 -3.66
N PHE A 61 -14.04 -0.79 -3.42
CA PHE A 61 -13.08 0.27 -3.14
C PHE A 61 -11.82 0.06 -3.96
N CYS A 62 -11.32 1.17 -4.51
CA CYS A 62 -10.07 1.16 -5.25
C CYS A 62 -8.88 1.06 -4.28
N VAL A 63 -7.94 0.17 -4.55
CA VAL A 63 -6.67 0.07 -3.85
C VAL A 63 -5.52 0.30 -4.81
N TYR A 64 -4.49 1.00 -4.34
CA TYR A 64 -3.21 1.04 -5.04
C TYR A 64 -2.44 -0.24 -4.77
N VAL A 65 -1.87 -0.78 -5.84
CA VAL A 65 -1.12 -2.02 -5.86
C VAL A 65 0.29 -1.76 -6.38
N PHE A 66 1.26 -2.09 -5.53
CA PHE A 66 2.67 -1.95 -5.82
C PHE A 66 3.22 -3.32 -6.20
N GLU A 67 3.65 -3.49 -7.45
CA GLU A 67 4.17 -4.76 -7.96
C GLU A 67 5.59 -4.61 -8.51
N GLY A 68 6.40 -5.65 -8.32
CA GLY A 68 7.78 -5.73 -8.79
C GLY A 68 8.79 -4.95 -7.94
N GLU A 69 10.03 -4.89 -8.41
CA GLU A 69 11.12 -4.22 -7.66
C GLU A 69 10.92 -2.71 -7.49
N GLN A 70 10.33 -2.04 -8.49
CA GLN A 70 10.01 -0.61 -8.39
C GLN A 70 8.87 -0.37 -7.40
N GLY A 71 7.80 -1.17 -7.48
CA GLY A 71 6.71 -1.11 -6.51
C GLY A 71 7.18 -1.32 -5.08
N LYS A 72 8.18 -2.21 -4.86
CA LYS A 72 8.82 -2.38 -3.54
C LYS A 72 9.43 -1.08 -3.02
N ARG A 73 10.22 -0.40 -3.85
CA ARG A 73 10.91 0.84 -3.48
C ARG A 73 9.90 1.92 -3.16
N ASP A 74 8.91 2.09 -4.04
CA ASP A 74 7.86 3.08 -3.86
C ASP A 74 7.02 2.81 -2.59
N SER A 75 6.73 1.54 -2.28
CA SER A 75 6.03 1.14 -1.05
C SER A 75 6.82 1.54 0.20
N ILE A 76 8.14 1.34 0.22
CA ILE A 76 9.00 1.71 1.35
C ILE A 76 9.04 3.23 1.53
N VAL A 77 9.13 3.98 0.43
CA VAL A 77 9.10 5.45 0.46
C VAL A 77 7.78 5.95 1.05
N VAL A 78 6.65 5.36 0.65
CA VAL A 78 5.32 5.69 1.18
C VAL A 78 5.25 5.39 2.69
N VAL A 79 5.72 4.22 3.12
CA VAL A 79 5.76 3.83 4.54
C VAL A 79 6.61 4.81 5.35
N ALA A 80 7.82 5.14 4.87
CA ALA A 80 8.73 6.07 5.53
C ALA A 80 8.12 7.47 5.69
N GLN A 81 7.38 7.95 4.68
CA GLN A 81 6.71 9.26 4.74
C GLN A 81 5.55 9.28 5.75
N LEU A 82 4.81 8.16 5.89
CA LEU A 82 3.66 8.04 6.77
C LEU A 82 4.03 7.75 8.23
N SER A 83 5.18 7.12 8.45
CA SER A 83 5.69 6.78 9.77
C SER A 83 7.18 7.12 9.88
N PRO A 84 7.53 8.39 10.12
CA PRO A 84 8.92 8.82 10.29
C PRO A 84 9.62 8.12 11.46
N GLU A 85 8.85 7.72 12.49
CA GLU A 85 9.35 6.96 13.65
C GLU A 85 9.88 5.58 13.25
N PHE A 86 9.34 4.96 12.19
CA PHE A 86 9.83 3.70 11.64
C PHE A 86 11.22 3.87 11.00
N THR A 87 11.46 5.03 10.37
CA THR A 87 12.76 5.40 9.80
C THR A 87 13.77 5.76 10.88
N ALA A 88 13.33 6.41 11.97
CA ALA A 88 14.18 6.78 13.10
C ALA A 88 14.74 5.58 13.89
N ARG A 89 14.11 4.41 13.78
CA ARG A 89 14.58 3.17 14.43
C ARG A 89 15.47 2.30 13.52
N LEU A 90 15.61 2.67 12.25
CA LEU A 90 16.47 1.99 11.28
C LEU A 90 17.88 2.63 11.20
N VAL A 91 18.06 3.85 11.71
CA VAL A 91 19.34 4.59 11.70
C VAL A 91 20.13 4.37 12.99
#